data_AF-C5KNK5-F1
#
_entry.id   AF-C5KNK5-F1
#
_cell.length_a   1.000
_cell.length_b   1.000
_cell.length_c   1.000
_cell.angle_alpha   90.00
_cell.angle_beta   90.00
_cell.angle_gamma   90.00
#
_symmetry.space_group_name_H-M   'P 1'
#
loop_
_entity.id
_entity.type
_entity.pdbx_description
1 polymer ?
#
loop_
_entity_poly.entity_id
_entity_poly.type
_entity_poly.pdbx_seq_one_letter_code
_entity_poly.pdbx_strand_id
1 'polypeptide(L)'
;MFVGGPNTRTDFHLDESPEFFWQLKGNMQLPIVERGKKQVVEIKEGEVFLLPSRIPHSPQRPEAGSLGLVIERARVEGKEFDALRWYTDFDKCDEILWEKYFYCDDLGRDLVPVVEEFKASEAFATGRPTVGSVVANPPLRQDCQTSVPPFSLKDWLQAHEQDLSKPDSRLSLFGDDHPEKGFTV
;
A
#
# COMPACT_ATOMS: atom_id res chain seq x y z
N MET A 1 -7.18 -10.69 -0.82
CA MET A 1 -7.28 -11.23 0.55
C MET A 1 -8.23 -10.40 1.42
N PHE A 2 -8.82 -10.98 2.47
CA PHE A 2 -9.50 -10.22 3.52
C PHE A 2 -8.58 -10.09 4.74
N VAL A 3 -8.51 -8.89 5.32
CA VAL A 3 -7.60 -8.57 6.42
C VAL A 3 -8.37 -7.89 7.54
N GLY A 4 -8.22 -8.40 8.77
CA GLY A 4 -8.85 -7.84 9.96
C GLY A 4 -7.90 -7.06 10.87
N GLY A 5 -8.45 -6.51 11.95
CA GLY A 5 -7.70 -5.90 13.05
C GLY A 5 -8.01 -6.53 14.43
N PRO A 6 -7.21 -6.23 15.47
CA PRO A 6 -6.19 -5.19 15.47
C PRO A 6 -4.86 -5.67 14.87
N ASN A 7 -4.25 -4.85 14.01
CA ASN A 7 -2.91 -5.08 13.48
C ASN A 7 -2.25 -3.74 13.15
N THR A 8 -1.08 -3.47 13.74
CA THR A 8 -0.27 -2.29 13.45
C THR A 8 1.17 -2.71 13.20
N ARG A 9 1.85 -1.96 12.34
CA ARG A 9 3.22 -2.27 11.90
C ARG A 9 3.96 -0.98 11.56
N THR A 10 5.28 -1.04 11.59
CA THR A 10 6.15 0.13 11.32
C THR A 10 6.86 0.06 9.97
N ASP A 11 6.78 -1.09 9.31
CA ASP A 11 7.34 -1.27 7.98
C ASP A 11 6.39 -0.70 6.92
N PHE A 12 7.01 -0.15 5.89
CA PHE A 12 6.37 0.31 4.67
C PHE A 12 6.67 -0.71 3.58
N HIS A 13 5.62 -1.27 3.01
CA HIS A 13 5.70 -2.08 1.81
C HIS A 13 5.73 -1.16 0.59
N LEU A 14 6.50 -1.56 -0.41
CA LEU A 14 6.70 -0.84 -1.64
C LEU A 14 6.77 -1.84 -2.79
N ASP A 15 5.84 -1.78 -3.73
CA ASP A 15 5.72 -2.75 -4.82
C ASP A 15 5.50 -2.09 -6.19
N GLU A 16 5.69 -2.85 -7.27
CA GLU A 16 5.49 -2.36 -8.65
C GLU A 16 4.06 -2.51 -9.16
N SER A 17 3.15 -2.95 -8.30
CA SER A 17 1.74 -3.15 -8.64
C SER A 17 0.83 -2.21 -7.84
N PRO A 18 -0.37 -1.91 -8.34
CA PRO A 18 -1.34 -1.17 -7.55
C PRO A 18 -2.06 -2.10 -6.57
N GLU A 19 -2.52 -1.54 -5.46
CA GLU A 19 -3.31 -2.25 -4.45
C GLU A 19 -4.69 -1.62 -4.29
N PHE A 20 -5.73 -2.43 -4.50
CA PHE A 20 -7.11 -2.02 -4.26
C PHE A 20 -7.52 -2.35 -2.83
N PHE A 21 -8.10 -1.37 -2.13
CA PHE A 21 -8.66 -1.50 -0.80
C PHE A 21 -10.16 -1.23 -0.85
N TRP A 22 -10.92 -2.04 -0.13
CA TRP A 22 -12.30 -1.76 0.22
C TRP A 22 -12.53 -2.10 1.69
N GLN A 23 -12.84 -1.09 2.49
CA GLN A 23 -13.02 -1.28 3.92
C GLN A 23 -14.48 -1.66 4.21
N LEU A 24 -14.74 -2.95 4.42
CA LEU A 24 -16.10 -3.49 4.57
C LEU A 24 -16.68 -3.21 5.97
N LYS A 25 -15.85 -3.24 7.02
CA LYS A 25 -16.26 -2.98 8.40
C LYS A 25 -15.17 -2.24 9.18
N GLY A 26 -15.56 -1.26 9.98
CA GLY A 26 -14.66 -0.42 10.77
C GLY A 26 -13.76 0.45 9.89
N ASN A 27 -12.79 1.12 10.51
CA ASN A 27 -11.88 2.03 9.80
C ASN A 27 -10.43 1.52 9.79
N MET A 28 -9.66 1.95 8.80
CA MET A 28 -8.22 1.75 8.76
C MET A 28 -7.49 3.03 8.37
N GLN A 29 -6.22 3.11 8.74
CA GLN A 29 -5.30 4.14 8.31
C GLN A 29 -4.25 3.52 7.41
N LEU A 30 -3.92 4.21 6.32
CA LEU A 30 -2.83 3.83 5.43
C LEU A 30 -1.83 4.99 5.37
N PRO A 31 -0.90 5.08 6.33
CA PRO A 31 0.32 5.85 6.17
C PRO A 31 0.99 5.52 4.84
N ILE A 32 1.24 6.55 4.03
CA ILE A 32 1.97 6.47 2.78
C ILE A 32 3.10 7.51 2.77
N VAL A 33 4.13 7.29 1.94
CA VAL A 33 5.17 8.30 1.69
C VAL A 33 5.00 8.85 0.28
N GLU A 34 4.28 9.97 0.18
CA GLU A 34 4.04 10.66 -1.08
C GLU A 34 4.91 11.92 -1.17
N ARG A 35 5.56 12.18 -2.31
CA ARG A 35 6.41 13.37 -2.52
C ARG A 35 7.47 13.55 -1.40
N GLY A 36 7.99 12.44 -0.88
CA GLY A 36 8.97 12.42 0.21
C GLY A 36 8.43 12.84 1.58
N LYS A 37 7.10 12.87 1.77
CA LYS A 37 6.46 13.20 3.04
C LYS A 37 5.47 12.12 3.43
N LYS A 38 5.44 11.77 4.71
CA LYS A 38 4.37 10.94 5.26
C LYS A 38 3.03 11.64 5.06
N GLN A 39 2.05 10.92 4.53
CA GLN A 39 0.63 11.27 4.53
C GLN A 39 -0.13 10.10 5.14
N VAL A 40 -1.32 10.34 5.71
CA VAL A 40 -2.17 9.28 6.23
C VAL A 40 -3.47 9.28 5.43
N VAL A 41 -3.70 8.21 4.69
CA VAL A 41 -4.97 7.97 4.01
C VAL A 41 -5.92 7.26 4.98
N GLU A 42 -6.94 7.97 5.42
CA GLU A 42 -8.04 7.38 6.21
C GLU A 42 -8.98 6.64 5.26
N ILE A 43 -9.15 5.33 5.43
CA ILE A 43 -10.10 4.52 4.65
C ILE A 43 -11.18 4.05 5.60
N LYS A 44 -12.32 4.73 5.56
CA LYS A 44 -13.46 4.50 6.45
C LYS A 44 -14.32 3.34 5.97
N GLU A 45 -15.17 2.85 6.86
CA GLU A 45 -16.17 1.84 6.51
C GLU A 45 -16.99 2.26 5.26
N GLY A 46 -17.02 1.40 4.25
CA GLY A 46 -17.68 1.61 2.96
C GLY A 46 -16.84 2.32 1.90
N GLU A 47 -15.67 2.87 2.25
CA GLU A 47 -14.79 3.54 1.29
C GLU A 47 -13.92 2.55 0.51
N VAL A 48 -13.65 2.91 -0.74
CA VAL A 48 -12.69 2.25 -1.62
C VAL A 48 -11.51 3.15 -1.89
N PHE A 49 -10.36 2.54 -2.13
CA PHE A 49 -9.12 3.22 -2.44
C PHE A 49 -8.28 2.39 -3.39
N LEU A 50 -7.73 2.99 -4.44
CA LEU A 50 -6.74 2.34 -5.30
C LEU A 50 -5.40 3.02 -5.07
N LEU A 51 -4.51 2.34 -4.35
CA LEU A 51 -3.15 2.82 -4.15
C LEU A 51 -2.36 2.65 -5.46
N PRO A 52 -1.79 3.73 -6.02
CA PRO A 52 -0.89 3.63 -7.15
C PRO A 52 0.38 2.84 -6.82
N SER A 53 0.94 2.23 -7.86
CA SER A 53 2.17 1.45 -7.78
C SER A 53 3.33 2.31 -7.26
N ARG A 54 4.27 1.66 -6.57
CA ARG A 54 5.53 2.25 -6.13
C ARG A 54 5.39 3.36 -5.08
N ILE A 55 4.29 3.38 -4.33
CA ILE A 55 4.12 4.27 -3.18
C ILE A 55 4.38 3.46 -1.89
N PRO A 56 5.39 3.81 -1.07
CA PRO A 56 5.60 3.15 0.21
C PRO A 56 4.39 3.33 1.10
N HIS A 57 3.84 2.25 1.65
CA HIS A 57 2.62 2.27 2.44
C HIS A 57 2.68 1.31 3.63
N SER A 58 2.07 1.68 4.75
CA SER A 58 2.13 0.93 6.01
C SER A 58 0.73 0.78 6.62
N PRO A 59 -0.02 -0.29 6.30
CA PRO A 59 -1.40 -0.45 6.76
C PRO A 59 -1.53 -0.53 8.29
N GLN A 60 -2.42 0.28 8.86
CA GLN A 60 -2.77 0.27 10.28
C GLN A 60 -4.25 -0.04 10.44
N ARG A 61 -4.56 -1.12 11.17
CA ARG A 61 -5.92 -1.58 11.45
C ARG A 61 -6.13 -1.59 12.96
N PRO A 62 -6.33 -0.44 13.62
CA PRO A 62 -6.40 -0.38 15.09
C PRO A 62 -7.67 -1.01 15.67
N GLU A 63 -8.75 -1.05 14.90
CA GLU A 63 -10.06 -1.50 15.38
C GLU A 63 -10.19 -3.02 15.38
N ALA A 64 -10.46 -3.59 16.56
CA ALA A 64 -10.75 -5.01 16.71
C ALA A 64 -12.05 -5.38 15.98
N GLY A 65 -11.99 -6.42 15.13
CA GLY A 65 -13.14 -6.88 14.35
C GLY A 65 -13.49 -5.98 13.16
N SER A 66 -12.60 -5.05 12.78
CA SER A 66 -12.59 -4.44 11.44
C SER A 66 -12.30 -5.49 10.37
N LEU A 67 -12.71 -5.22 9.14
CA LEU A 67 -12.55 -6.13 8.00
C LEU A 67 -12.40 -5.32 6.71
N GLY A 68 -11.28 -5.50 6.02
CA GLY A 68 -11.04 -4.90 4.70
C GLY A 68 -10.72 -5.96 3.65
N LEU A 69 -11.16 -5.73 2.42
CA LEU A 69 -10.70 -6.45 1.24
C LEU A 69 -9.48 -5.72 0.68
N VAL A 70 -8.43 -6.48 0.39
CA VAL A 70 -7.26 -6.03 -0.39
C VAL A 70 -7.18 -6.89 -1.64
N ILE A 71 -7.04 -6.27 -2.81
CA ILE A 71 -6.78 -6.97 -4.07
C ILE A 71 -5.47 -6.44 -4.64
N GLU A 72 -4.56 -7.38 -4.85
CA GLU A 72 -3.26 -7.20 -5.50
C GLU A 72 -3.14 -8.28 -6.59
N ARG A 73 -2.20 -8.11 -7.53
CA ARG A 73 -1.91 -9.10 -8.56
C ARG A 73 -0.63 -9.86 -8.26
N ALA A 74 -0.53 -11.08 -8.79
CA ALA A 74 0.75 -11.79 -8.84
C ALA A 74 1.81 -10.93 -9.56
N ARG A 75 3.04 -10.99 -9.05
CA ARG A 75 4.19 -10.31 -9.65
C ARG A 75 4.60 -11.01 -10.93
N VAL A 76 5.13 -10.25 -11.88
CA VAL A 76 5.74 -10.83 -13.07
C VAL A 76 7.08 -11.42 -12.66
N GLU A 77 7.14 -12.76 -12.64
CA GLU A 77 8.29 -13.53 -12.17
C GLU A 77 9.62 -13.04 -12.78
N GLY A 78 10.59 -12.79 -11.91
CA GLY A 78 11.93 -12.35 -12.29
C GLY A 78 12.02 -10.90 -12.82
N LYS A 79 10.91 -10.16 -12.89
CA LYS A 79 10.89 -8.78 -13.42
C LYS A 79 10.51 -7.72 -12.42
N GLU A 80 9.61 -8.05 -11.49
CA GLU A 80 9.07 -7.09 -10.54
C GLU A 80 9.62 -7.33 -9.14
N PHE A 81 9.98 -6.25 -8.46
CA PHE A 81 10.44 -6.30 -7.09
C PHE A 81 9.35 -5.81 -6.13
N ASP A 82 9.42 -6.35 -4.92
CA ASP A 82 8.81 -5.78 -3.73
C ASP A 82 9.93 -5.34 -2.79
N ALA A 83 9.60 -4.44 -1.88
CA ALA A 83 10.48 -4.04 -0.82
C ALA A 83 9.75 -3.82 0.50
N LEU A 84 10.43 -4.15 1.59
CA LEU A 84 10.08 -3.64 2.91
C LEU A 84 11.09 -2.58 3.31
N ARG A 85 10.58 -1.49 3.87
CA ARG A 85 11.35 -0.34 4.29
C ARG A 85 10.91 0.13 5.68
N TRP A 86 11.88 0.48 6.50
CA TRP A 86 11.66 1.15 7.79
C TRP A 86 12.31 2.52 7.75
N TYR A 87 11.71 3.46 8.48
CA TYR A 87 12.22 4.81 8.65
C TYR A 87 12.76 4.99 10.08
N THR A 88 13.70 5.91 10.26
CA THR A 88 14.27 6.22 11.59
C THR A 88 13.21 6.80 12.53
N ASP A 89 12.27 7.57 11.97
CA ASP A 89 11.09 8.11 12.63
C ASP A 89 9.84 7.75 11.80
N PHE A 90 8.96 6.92 12.37
CA PHE A 90 7.74 6.47 11.71
C PHE A 90 6.79 7.64 11.39
N ASP A 91 6.82 8.75 12.13
CA ASP A 91 5.91 9.88 11.94
C ASP A 91 6.41 10.91 10.94
N LYS A 92 7.72 10.96 10.70
CA LYS A 92 8.32 11.86 9.71
C LYS A 92 8.57 11.20 8.37
N CYS A 93 9.06 9.96 8.38
CA CYS A 93 9.51 9.22 7.19
C CYS A 93 10.52 10.01 6.33
N ASP A 94 11.41 10.77 6.97
CA ASP A 94 12.41 11.64 6.33
C ASP A 94 13.73 10.91 6.03
N GLU A 95 14.08 9.90 6.82
CA GLU A 95 15.30 9.10 6.62
C GLU A 95 15.00 7.59 6.69
N ILE A 96 15.50 6.85 5.71
CA ILE A 96 15.38 5.39 5.65
C ILE A 96 16.34 4.80 6.68
N LEU A 97 15.79 3.99 7.60
CA LEU A 97 16.57 3.23 8.57
C LEU A 97 17.16 1.97 7.92
N TRP A 98 16.29 1.20 7.26
CA TRP A 98 16.64 -0.09 6.67
C TRP A 98 15.66 -0.41 5.53
N GLU A 99 16.13 -1.04 4.47
CA GLU A 99 15.28 -1.56 3.40
C GLU A 99 15.85 -2.81 2.75
N LYS A 100 14.96 -3.63 2.20
CA LYS A 100 15.33 -4.81 1.43
C LYS A 100 14.36 -5.04 0.29
N TYR A 101 14.93 -5.33 -0.88
CA TYR A 101 14.21 -5.64 -2.11
C TYR A 101 14.29 -7.15 -2.38
N PHE A 102 13.19 -7.73 -2.83
CA PHE A 102 13.05 -9.16 -3.06
C PHE A 102 12.00 -9.44 -4.13
N TYR A 103 12.01 -10.65 -4.69
CA TYR A 103 10.92 -11.14 -5.52
C TYR A 103 9.84 -11.72 -4.62
N CYS A 104 8.60 -11.24 -4.75
CA CYS A 104 7.46 -11.71 -3.97
C CYS A 104 6.61 -12.68 -4.79
N ASP A 105 6.47 -13.91 -4.28
CA ASP A 105 5.59 -14.95 -4.84
C ASP A 105 4.37 -15.16 -3.92
N ASP A 106 4.61 -15.25 -2.60
CA ASP A 106 3.57 -15.29 -1.58
C ASP A 106 3.87 -14.23 -0.51
N LEU A 107 3.06 -13.17 -0.48
CA LEU A 107 3.26 -12.04 0.43
C LEU A 107 3.27 -12.47 1.92
N GLY A 108 2.40 -13.40 2.32
CA GLY A 108 2.32 -13.85 3.71
C GLY A 108 3.57 -14.60 4.15
N ARG A 109 4.14 -15.41 3.26
CA ARG A 109 5.36 -16.19 3.49
C ARG A 109 6.63 -15.35 3.36
N ASP A 110 6.71 -14.56 2.29
CA ASP A 110 7.97 -13.97 1.84
C ASP A 110 8.35 -12.70 2.62
N LEU A 111 7.37 -12.05 3.28
CA LEU A 111 7.64 -10.93 4.18
C LEU A 111 8.31 -11.34 5.50
N VAL A 112 7.98 -12.52 6.03
CA VAL A 112 8.48 -12.99 7.33
C VAL A 112 10.01 -12.96 7.44
N PRO A 113 10.78 -13.58 6.53
CA PRO A 113 12.24 -13.57 6.63
C PRO A 113 12.83 -12.16 6.51
N VAL A 114 12.22 -11.26 5.75
CA VAL A 114 12.67 -9.86 5.61
C VAL A 114 12.49 -9.11 6.93
N VAL A 115 11.36 -9.30 7.60
CA VAL A 115 11.09 -8.70 8.92
C VAL A 115 12.03 -9.27 9.99
N GLU A 116 12.31 -10.57 9.96
CA GLU A 116 13.25 -11.22 10.89
C GLU A 116 14.68 -10.70 10.70
N GLU A 117 15.11 -10.52 9.45
CA GLU A 117 16.43 -9.94 9.13
C GLU A 117 16.55 -8.50 9.62
N PHE A 118 15.52 -7.68 9.42
CA PHE A 118 15.49 -6.33 9.98
C PHE A 118 15.63 -6.37 11.51
N LYS A 119 14.84 -7.20 12.20
CA LYS A 119 14.89 -7.34 13.67
C LYS A 119 16.25 -7.84 14.19
N ALA A 120 16.98 -8.59 13.39
CA ALA A 120 18.33 -9.06 13.72
C ALA A 120 19.44 -8.06 13.36
N SER A 121 19.12 -6.98 12.65
CA SER A 121 20.10 -6.01 12.15
C SER A 121 20.62 -5.05 13.22
N GLU A 122 21.83 -4.54 13.02
CA GLU A 122 22.38 -3.44 13.84
C GLU A 122 21.56 -2.16 13.69
N ALA A 123 20.95 -1.92 12.53
CA ALA A 123 20.07 -0.78 12.30
C ALA A 123 18.85 -0.82 13.24
N PHE A 124 18.22 -1.99 13.42
CA PHE A 124 17.16 -2.16 14.39
C PHE A 124 17.65 -1.98 15.83
N ALA A 125 18.80 -2.56 16.19
CA ALA A 125 19.35 -2.48 17.54
C ALA A 125 19.74 -1.04 17.95
N THR A 126 20.22 -0.24 17.00
CA THR A 126 20.74 1.11 17.25
C THR A 126 19.77 2.23 16.88
N GLY A 127 18.72 1.93 16.11
CA GLY A 127 17.82 2.92 15.53
C GLY A 127 18.49 3.86 14.52
N ARG A 128 19.66 3.48 13.98
CA ARG A 128 20.43 4.30 13.04
C ARG A 128 20.76 3.53 11.76
N PRO A 129 20.78 4.19 10.59
CA PRO A 129 21.26 3.54 9.37
C PRO A 129 22.70 3.06 9.53
N THR A 130 23.01 1.89 8.97
CA THR A 130 24.35 1.31 8.96
C THR A 130 24.79 1.02 7.52
N VAL A 131 26.06 0.66 7.32
CA VAL A 131 26.56 0.32 5.99
C VAL A 131 25.77 -0.88 5.46
N GLY A 132 25.09 -0.68 4.33
CA GLY A 132 24.25 -1.71 3.70
C GLY A 132 22.81 -1.78 4.21
N SER A 133 22.41 -0.96 5.19
CA SER A 133 20.98 -0.89 5.59
C SER A 133 20.12 -0.18 4.55
N VAL A 134 20.69 0.74 3.78
CA VAL A 134 20.03 1.45 2.68
C VAL A 134 20.67 1.05 1.35
N VAL A 135 19.85 0.70 0.35
CA VAL A 135 20.36 0.22 -0.94
C VAL A 135 20.70 1.42 -1.81
N ALA A 136 22.00 1.60 -2.10
CA ALA A 136 22.49 2.76 -2.86
C ALA A 136 21.90 2.86 -4.29
N ASN A 137 21.58 1.72 -4.91
CA ASN A 137 20.98 1.64 -6.24
C ASN A 137 19.76 0.71 -6.19
N PRO A 138 18.58 1.20 -5.75
CA PRO A 138 17.42 0.34 -5.57
C PRO A 138 16.87 -0.11 -6.94
N PRO A 139 16.48 -1.39 -7.08
CA PRO A 139 15.94 -1.90 -8.33
C PRO A 139 14.53 -1.35 -8.64
N LEU A 140 13.80 -0.96 -7.60
CA LEU A 140 12.48 -0.35 -7.68
C LEU A 140 12.56 1.13 -7.35
N ARG A 141 11.96 1.97 -8.20
CA ARG A 141 11.89 3.43 -8.01
C ARG A 141 10.55 3.84 -7.43
N GLN A 142 10.58 4.44 -6.24
CA GLN A 142 9.41 5.03 -5.61
C GLN A 142 8.78 6.13 -6.49
N ASP A 143 7.44 6.17 -6.52
CA ASP A 143 6.67 7.29 -7.03
C ASP A 143 6.64 8.43 -5.99
N CYS A 144 7.00 9.63 -6.45
CA CYS A 144 7.04 10.85 -5.65
C CYS A 144 6.14 11.96 -6.21
N GLN A 145 5.17 11.63 -7.08
CA GLN A 145 4.36 12.63 -7.80
C GLN A 145 2.86 12.40 -7.60
N THR A 146 2.44 11.15 -7.53
CA THR A 146 1.03 10.78 -7.60
C THR A 146 0.31 10.88 -6.26
N SER A 147 -0.82 11.59 -6.23
CA SER A 147 -1.74 11.67 -5.09
C SER A 147 -3.15 11.31 -5.52
N VAL A 148 -3.81 10.41 -4.80
CA VAL A 148 -5.21 10.06 -5.02
C VAL A 148 -5.92 9.89 -3.67
N PRO A 149 -7.18 10.35 -3.51
CA PRO A 149 -7.95 10.15 -2.28
C PRO A 149 -8.84 8.89 -2.33
N PRO A 150 -9.24 8.35 -1.17
CA PRO A 150 -10.31 7.35 -1.08
C PRO A 150 -11.67 8.01 -1.31
N PHE A 151 -12.69 7.20 -1.62
CA PHE A 151 -14.06 7.68 -1.77
C PHE A 151 -15.11 6.63 -1.37
N SER A 152 -16.30 7.11 -1.03
CA SER A 152 -17.45 6.27 -0.68
C SER A 152 -17.95 5.51 -1.91
N LEU A 153 -17.86 4.17 -1.87
CA LEU A 153 -18.39 3.32 -2.94
C LEU A 153 -19.90 3.48 -3.09
N LYS A 154 -20.61 3.64 -1.97
CA LYS A 154 -22.06 3.84 -1.97
C LYS A 154 -22.44 5.12 -2.70
N ASP A 155 -21.77 6.22 -2.38
CA ASP A 155 -22.09 7.52 -2.99
C ASP A 155 -21.73 7.51 -4.48
N TRP A 156 -20.62 6.86 -4.84
CA TRP A 156 -20.26 6.63 -6.24
C TRP A 156 -21.35 5.83 -6.97
N LEU A 157 -21.81 4.70 -6.42
CA LEU A 157 -22.87 3.89 -7.03
C LEU A 157 -24.18 4.65 -7.18
N GLN A 158 -24.56 5.44 -6.18
CA GLN A 158 -25.77 6.28 -6.23
C GLN A 158 -25.67 7.37 -7.30
N ALA A 159 -24.51 8.02 -7.44
CA ALA A 159 -24.29 9.05 -8.44
C ALA A 159 -24.35 8.50 -9.89
N HIS A 160 -24.06 7.21 -10.08
CA HIS A 160 -24.00 6.56 -11.40
C HIS A 160 -25.16 5.58 -11.66
N GLU A 161 -26.15 5.49 -10.76
CA GLU A 161 -27.25 4.51 -10.84
C GLU A 161 -27.97 4.55 -12.20
N GLN A 162 -28.27 5.75 -12.70
CA GLN A 162 -28.96 5.91 -13.98
C GLN A 162 -28.14 5.37 -15.15
N ASP A 163 -26.84 5.62 -15.16
CA ASP A 163 -25.95 5.14 -16.21
C ASP A 163 -25.77 3.62 -16.15
N LEU A 164 -25.55 3.07 -14.96
CA LEU A 164 -25.40 1.63 -14.71
C LEU A 164 -26.67 0.83 -15.04
N SER A 165 -27.85 1.47 -14.99
CA SER A 165 -29.12 0.81 -15.32
C SER A 165 -29.35 0.62 -16.84
N LYS A 166 -28.56 1.27 -17.68
CA LYS A 166 -28.69 1.18 -19.14
C LYS A 166 -28.18 -0.18 -19.64
N PRO A 167 -28.84 -0.82 -20.63
CA PRO A 167 -28.33 -2.04 -21.25
C PRO A 167 -26.90 -1.87 -21.76
N ASP A 168 -26.07 -2.89 -21.54
CA ASP A 168 -24.65 -2.95 -21.94
C ASP A 168 -23.74 -1.84 -21.38
N SER A 169 -24.21 -1.05 -20.41
CA SER A 169 -23.41 -0.01 -19.77
C SER A 169 -22.28 -0.61 -18.92
N ARG A 170 -21.13 0.06 -18.96
CA ARG A 170 -19.97 -0.25 -18.14
C ARG A 170 -19.31 1.05 -17.72
N LEU A 171 -18.94 1.16 -16.45
CA LEU A 171 -18.24 2.31 -15.91
C LEU A 171 -16.99 1.83 -15.17
N SER A 172 -15.89 2.52 -15.40
CA SER A 172 -14.67 2.33 -14.61
C SER A 172 -14.84 3.04 -13.27
N LEU A 173 -14.60 2.31 -12.16
CA LEU A 173 -14.75 2.84 -10.81
C LEU A 173 -13.78 3.99 -10.52
N PHE A 174 -12.55 3.92 -11.04
CA PHE A 174 -11.51 4.92 -10.83
C PHE A 174 -11.40 5.91 -11.99
N GLY A 175 -12.08 5.64 -13.11
CA GLY A 175 -12.11 6.50 -14.29
C GLY A 175 -10.78 6.55 -15.06
N ASP A 176 -10.81 7.25 -16.19
CA ASP A 176 -9.66 7.37 -17.08
C ASP A 176 -8.61 8.37 -16.59
N ASP A 177 -8.93 9.20 -15.59
CA ASP A 177 -8.00 10.17 -15.02
C ASP A 177 -7.14 9.57 -13.90
N HIS A 178 -7.46 8.37 -13.40
CA HIS A 178 -6.65 7.71 -12.39
C HIS A 178 -5.26 7.39 -12.97
N PRO A 179 -4.17 7.63 -12.21
CA PRO A 179 -2.79 7.36 -12.64
C PRO A 179 -2.59 5.89 -13.05
N GLU A 180 -3.23 4.98 -12.32
CA GLU A 180 -3.22 3.54 -12.64
C GLU A 180 -4.23 3.20 -13.74
N LYS A 181 -3.71 2.77 -14.89
CA LYS A 181 -4.53 2.38 -16.06
C LYS A 181 -4.91 0.91 -16.09
N GLY A 182 -4.45 0.13 -15.11
CA GLY A 182 -4.71 -1.32 -15.03
C GLY A 182 -6.18 -1.70 -14.79
N PHE A 183 -7.05 -0.74 -14.47
CA PHE A 183 -8.47 -0.94 -14.14
C PHE A 183 -9.42 -0.29 -15.16
N THR A 184 -9.00 -0.13 -16.40
CA THR A 184 -9.85 0.38 -17.50
C THR A 184 -10.85 -0.69 -17.96
N VAL A 185 -12.07 -0.28 -18.33
CA VAL A 185 -13.23 -1.15 -18.63
C VAL A 185 -13.69 -1.01 -20.08
#